data_AF-A0A210PTI2-F1
#
_entry.id   AF-A0A210PTI2-F1
#
_cell.length_a   1.000
_cell.length_b   1.000
_cell.length_c   1.000
_cell.angle_alpha   90.00
_cell.angle_beta   90.00
_cell.angle_gamma   90.00
#
_symmetry.space_group_name_H-M   'P 1'
#
loop_
_entity.id
_entity.type
_entity.pdbx_description
1 polymer ?
#
loop_
_entity_poly.entity_id
_entity_poly.type
_entity_poly.pdbx_seq_one_letter_code
_entity_poly.pdbx_strand_id
1 'polypeptide(L)'
;MKEVGEAIRDANFLTANSVVALGIATFGVVAYREDLREAIGNDKVYRTPKETNSNGNETCLDPNHTHFLLVDDGTPQQFGKEILFRAGIEKAVSNLRTSGKEAMVPVVLLVVEGGPNTIKTVKEAVDNDIPTVLIKGSGKAADVLVLACECAGKEKAEK
;
A
#
# COMPACT_ATOMS: atom_id res chain seq x y z
N MET A 1 -0.35 3.65 -7.28
CA MET A 1 0.95 2.97 -7.08
C MET A 1 1.92 3.18 -8.24
N LYS A 2 1.51 3.82 -9.35
CA LYS A 2 2.34 4.08 -10.52
C LYS A 2 3.74 4.65 -10.21
N GLU A 3 3.80 5.75 -9.45
CA GLU A 3 5.07 6.42 -9.13
C GLU A 3 6.05 5.49 -8.38
N VAL A 4 5.54 4.64 -7.48
CA VAL A 4 6.35 3.64 -6.77
C VAL A 4 6.84 2.57 -7.74
N GLY A 5 5.97 2.11 -8.65
CA GLY A 5 6.33 1.15 -9.68
C GLY A 5 7.43 1.66 -10.62
N GLU A 6 7.34 2.93 -11.05
CA GLU A 6 8.38 3.57 -11.88
C GLU A 6 9.71 3.68 -11.11
N ALA A 7 9.68 4.09 -9.84
CA ALA A 7 10.88 4.13 -9.00
C ALA A 7 11.53 2.74 -8.81
N ILE A 8 10.73 1.68 -8.65
CA ILE A 8 11.24 0.30 -8.56
C ILE A 8 11.89 -0.13 -9.88
N ARG A 9 11.25 0.17 -11.01
CA ARG A 9 11.80 -0.13 -12.34
C ARG A 9 13.16 0.56 -12.54
N ASP A 10 13.25 1.84 -12.19
CA ASP A 10 14.46 2.62 -12.32
C ASP A 10 15.56 2.11 -11.36
N ALA A 11 15.20 1.77 -10.12
CA ALA A 11 16.14 1.19 -9.15
C ALA A 11 16.70 -0.18 -9.61
N ASN A 12 15.85 -1.04 -10.18
CA ASN A 12 16.27 -2.34 -10.72
C ASN A 12 17.14 -2.18 -11.99
N PHE A 13 16.97 -1.09 -12.74
CA PHE A 13 17.84 -0.78 -13.88
C PHE A 13 19.22 -0.27 -13.42
N LEU A 14 19.25 0.52 -12.35
CA LEU A 14 20.47 1.17 -11.85
C LEU A 14 21.31 0.28 -10.91
N THR A 15 20.71 -0.74 -10.30
CA THR A 15 21.37 -1.58 -9.29
C THR A 15 21.30 -3.06 -9.64
N ALA A 16 22.32 -3.83 -9.26
CA ALA A 16 22.33 -5.28 -9.43
C ALA A 16 21.43 -6.03 -8.42
N ASN A 17 20.81 -5.31 -7.48
CA ASN A 17 19.97 -5.88 -6.44
C ASN A 17 18.50 -5.74 -6.84
N SER A 18 17.80 -6.86 -6.98
CA SER A 18 16.36 -6.86 -7.24
C SER A 18 15.59 -6.42 -5.99
N VAL A 19 14.81 -5.34 -6.08
CA VAL A 19 13.88 -4.94 -5.03
C VAL A 19 12.68 -5.89 -5.01
N VAL A 20 12.37 -6.46 -3.85
CA VAL A 20 11.13 -7.21 -3.66
C VAL A 20 9.99 -6.22 -3.38
N ALA A 21 9.07 -6.10 -4.33
CA ALA A 21 7.92 -5.21 -4.25
C ALA A 21 6.62 -6.02 -4.15
N LEU A 22 6.04 -6.04 -2.96
CA LEU A 22 4.77 -6.73 -2.66
C LEU A 22 3.60 -5.75 -2.72
N GLY A 23 2.71 -5.94 -3.68
CA GLY A 23 1.45 -5.19 -3.77
C GLY A 23 0.35 -5.87 -2.97
N ILE A 24 -0.40 -5.14 -2.15
CA ILE A 24 -1.60 -5.65 -1.48
C ILE A 24 -2.80 -4.86 -1.98
N ALA A 25 -3.76 -5.53 -2.61
CA ALA A 25 -4.92 -4.87 -3.23
C ALA A 25 -6.23 -5.56 -2.86
N THR A 26 -7.33 -4.79 -2.76
CA THR A 26 -8.68 -5.37 -2.71
C THR A 26 -9.01 -6.02 -4.05
N PHE A 27 -9.34 -7.32 -4.04
CA PHE A 27 -9.66 -8.08 -5.26
C PHE A 27 -10.90 -7.56 -5.98
N GLY A 28 -11.90 -7.09 -5.24
CA GLY A 28 -13.14 -6.53 -5.75
C GLY A 28 -12.99 -5.34 -6.69
N VAL A 29 -11.85 -4.63 -6.67
CA VAL A 29 -11.57 -3.47 -7.54
C VAL A 29 -10.50 -3.77 -8.60
N VAL A 30 -9.98 -4.99 -8.69
CA VAL A 30 -8.96 -5.34 -9.69
C VAL A 30 -9.61 -5.48 -11.06
N ALA A 31 -9.13 -4.70 -12.03
CA ALA A 31 -9.55 -4.83 -13.42
C ALA A 31 -9.15 -6.22 -13.95
N TYR A 32 -10.04 -6.85 -14.73
CA TYR A 32 -9.85 -8.21 -15.28
C TYR A 32 -9.64 -9.30 -14.22
N ARG A 33 -10.24 -9.12 -13.03
CA ARG A 33 -10.15 -10.11 -11.95
C ARG A 33 -10.71 -11.50 -12.30
N GLU A 34 -11.63 -11.61 -13.26
CA GLU A 34 -12.18 -12.91 -13.65
C GLU A 34 -11.10 -13.78 -14.33
N ASP A 35 -10.18 -13.18 -15.09
CA ASP A 35 -9.01 -13.88 -15.65
C ASP A 35 -8.14 -14.49 -14.53
N LEU A 36 -8.01 -13.77 -13.41
CA LEU A 36 -7.29 -14.22 -12.22
C LEU A 36 -8.05 -15.31 -11.46
N ARG A 37 -9.39 -15.27 -11.45
CA ARG A 37 -10.21 -16.36 -10.86
C ARG A 37 -10.04 -17.65 -11.63
N GLU A 38 -10.05 -17.58 -12.95
CA GLU A 38 -9.83 -18.75 -13.81
C GLU A 38 -8.39 -19.28 -13.74
N ALA A 39 -7.44 -18.48 -13.24
CA ALA A 39 -6.06 -18.87 -13.01
C ALA A 39 -5.87 -19.70 -11.74
N ILE A 40 -6.88 -19.84 -10.87
CA ILE A 40 -6.70 -20.60 -9.62
C ILE A 40 -6.35 -22.05 -9.95
N GLY A 41 -5.16 -22.48 -9.52
CA GLY A 41 -4.62 -23.82 -9.79
C GLY A 41 -3.96 -23.99 -11.16
N ASN A 42 -3.78 -22.92 -11.95
CA ASN A 42 -3.13 -22.94 -13.26
C ASN A 42 -2.20 -21.73 -13.45
N ASP A 43 -1.11 -21.91 -14.19
CA ASP A 43 -0.26 -20.79 -14.59
C ASP A 43 -0.95 -19.97 -15.68
N LYS A 44 -1.51 -18.81 -15.31
CA LYS A 44 -1.97 -17.78 -16.26
C LYS A 44 -1.25 -16.46 -16.02
N VAL A 45 -1.05 -15.73 -17.12
CA VAL A 45 -0.43 -14.40 -17.11
C VAL A 45 -1.51 -13.33 -17.00
N TYR A 46 -1.48 -12.55 -15.92
CA TYR A 46 -2.22 -11.30 -15.85
C TYR A 46 -1.61 -10.29 -16.82
N ARG A 47 -2.42 -9.72 -17.71
CA ARG A 47 -1.97 -8.68 -18.63
C ARG A 47 -2.58 -7.36 -18.23
N THR A 48 -1.73 -6.41 -17.83
CA THR A 48 -2.17 -5.05 -17.56
C THR A 48 -2.82 -4.46 -18.82
N PRO A 49 -4.11 -4.10 -18.76
CA PRO A 49 -4.84 -3.53 -19.89
C PRO A 49 -4.23 -2.19 -20.31
N LYS A 50 -4.19 -1.93 -21.63
CA LYS A 50 -3.77 -0.63 -22.17
C LYS A 50 -4.82 0.46 -21.94
N GLU A 51 -6.07 0.07 -21.75
CA GLU A 51 -7.21 0.95 -21.51
C GLU A 51 -7.83 0.59 -20.15
N THR A 52 -7.96 1.59 -19.27
CA THR A 52 -8.76 1.45 -18.06
C THR A 52 -10.23 1.46 -18.44
N ASN A 53 -11.00 0.45 -18.03
CA ASN A 53 -12.45 0.46 -18.20
C ASN A 53 -13.02 1.81 -17.72
N SER A 54 -13.85 2.43 -18.58
CA SER A 54 -14.43 3.77 -18.41
C SER A 54 -15.37 3.92 -17.21
N ASN A 55 -15.57 2.87 -16.41
CA ASN A 55 -16.51 2.84 -15.29
C ASN A 55 -15.90 3.31 -13.95
N GLY A 56 -14.63 3.71 -13.92
CA GLY A 56 -13.99 4.43 -12.80
C GLY A 56 -13.80 3.66 -11.48
N ASN A 57 -14.44 2.51 -11.32
CA ASN A 57 -14.46 1.73 -10.08
C ASN A 57 -13.47 0.56 -10.04
N GLU A 58 -12.67 0.39 -11.10
CA GLU A 58 -11.66 -0.66 -11.21
C GLU A 58 -10.28 -0.05 -11.45
N THR A 59 -9.24 -0.72 -10.96
CA THR A 59 -7.84 -0.35 -11.14
C THR A 59 -7.02 -1.56 -11.59
N CYS A 60 -6.05 -1.33 -12.47
CA CYS A 60 -5.11 -2.36 -12.89
C CYS A 60 -4.04 -2.58 -11.82
N LEU A 61 -3.49 -3.80 -11.78
CA LEU A 61 -2.28 -4.09 -11.02
C LEU A 61 -1.05 -3.47 -11.71
N ASP A 62 -0.10 -2.99 -10.91
CA ASP A 62 1.11 -2.34 -11.42
C ASP A 62 2.15 -3.41 -11.86
N PRO A 63 2.59 -3.40 -13.14
CA PRO A 63 3.46 -4.45 -13.67
C PRO A 63 4.88 -4.42 -13.09
N ASN A 64 5.27 -3.37 -12.36
CA ASN A 64 6.61 -3.25 -11.78
C ASN A 64 6.71 -3.87 -10.38
N HIS A 65 5.63 -4.42 -9.83
CA HIS A 65 5.67 -5.20 -8.58
C HIS A 65 6.07 -6.65 -8.87
N THR A 66 6.78 -7.27 -7.94
CA THR A 66 7.23 -8.65 -8.09
C THR A 66 6.18 -9.66 -7.62
N HIS A 67 5.36 -9.29 -6.63
CA HIS A 67 4.36 -10.15 -6.03
C HIS A 67 3.08 -9.37 -5.69
N PHE A 68 1.94 -10.07 -5.63
CA PHE A 68 0.67 -9.50 -5.18
C PHE A 68 -0.03 -10.40 -4.16
N LEU A 69 -0.63 -9.77 -3.14
CA LEU A 69 -1.67 -10.36 -2.30
C LEU A 69 -3.01 -9.69 -2.63
N LEU A 70 -3.99 -10.48 -3.03
CA LEU A 70 -5.31 -10.01 -3.41
C LEU A 70 -6.30 -10.37 -2.31
N VAL A 71 -6.83 -9.36 -1.63
CA VAL A 71 -7.75 -9.52 -0.49
C VAL A 71 -9.18 -9.47 -1.00
N ASP A 72 -9.92 -10.56 -0.86
CA ASP A 72 -11.32 -10.67 -1.28
C ASP A 72 -12.25 -10.76 -0.06
N ASP A 73 -13.20 -9.83 0.04
CA ASP A 73 -14.29 -9.88 1.03
C ASP A 73 -15.65 -10.22 0.37
N GLY A 74 -15.63 -10.60 -0.91
CA GLY A 74 -16.81 -10.89 -1.73
C GLY A 74 -17.52 -9.66 -2.29
N THR A 75 -17.12 -8.44 -1.92
CA THR A 75 -17.77 -7.22 -2.40
C THR A 75 -17.12 -6.69 -3.68
N PRO A 76 -17.89 -6.44 -4.76
CA PRO A 76 -17.34 -5.83 -5.96
C PRO A 76 -17.18 -4.31 -5.78
N GLN A 77 -16.17 -3.74 -6.42
CA GLN A 77 -16.00 -2.30 -6.61
C GLN A 77 -15.89 -1.45 -5.32
N GLN A 78 -15.53 -2.05 -4.19
CA GLN A 78 -15.29 -1.33 -2.94
C GLN A 78 -13.80 -1.29 -2.61
N PHE A 79 -13.25 -0.09 -2.48
CA PHE A 79 -11.83 0.09 -2.12
C PHE A 79 -11.60 -0.01 -0.60
N GLY A 80 -10.39 -0.42 -0.22
CA GLY A 80 -9.91 -0.37 1.16
C GLY A 80 -10.28 -1.57 2.02
N LYS A 81 -10.68 -2.70 1.41
CA LYS A 81 -10.92 -3.96 2.12
C LYS A 81 -9.62 -4.62 2.56
N GLU A 82 -8.50 -4.25 1.93
CA GLU A 82 -7.18 -4.74 2.29
C GLU A 82 -6.56 -4.05 3.50
N ILE A 83 -7.12 -2.94 4.00
CA ILE A 83 -6.46 -2.08 5.00
C ILE A 83 -6.14 -2.84 6.29
N LEU A 84 -7.12 -3.54 6.87
CA LEU A 84 -6.91 -4.29 8.12
C LEU A 84 -5.97 -5.47 7.92
N PHE A 85 -6.07 -6.16 6.78
CA PHE A 85 -5.17 -7.26 6.43
C PHE A 85 -3.72 -6.78 6.31
N ARG A 86 -3.52 -5.63 5.63
CA ARG A 86 -2.20 -4.99 5.50
C ARG A 86 -1.63 -4.63 6.87
N ALA A 87 -2.40 -3.97 7.73
CA ALA A 87 -1.96 -3.61 9.07
C ALA A 87 -1.54 -4.84 9.89
N GLY A 88 -2.30 -5.95 9.78
CA GLY A 88 -1.96 -7.22 10.41
C GLY A 88 -0.63 -7.81 9.93
N ILE A 89 -0.36 -7.76 8.61
CA ILE A 89 0.93 -8.19 8.06
C ILE A 89 2.06 -7.29 8.55
N GLU A 90 1.90 -5.97 8.47
CA GLU A 90 2.91 -5.00 8.88
C GLU A 90 3.29 -5.18 10.35
N LYS A 91 2.30 -5.37 11.24
CA LYS A 91 2.52 -5.65 12.67
C LYS A 91 3.16 -7.03 12.91
N ALA A 92 2.77 -8.04 12.14
CA ALA A 92 3.41 -9.36 12.23
C ALA A 92 4.89 -9.27 11.82
N VAL A 93 5.20 -8.59 10.72
CA VAL A 93 6.56 -8.36 10.24
C VAL A 93 7.37 -7.55 11.25
N SER A 94 6.78 -6.49 11.83
CA SER A 94 7.49 -5.67 12.83
C SER A 94 7.88 -6.43 14.09
N ASN A 95 7.25 -7.57 14.37
CA ASN A 95 7.56 -8.44 15.51
C ASN A 95 8.49 -9.60 15.15
N LEU A 96 8.83 -9.77 13.86
CA LEU A 96 9.80 -10.78 13.45
C LEU A 96 11.18 -10.42 13.98
N ARG A 97 11.92 -11.45 14.40
CA ARG A 97 13.33 -11.33 14.79
C ARG A 97 14.20 -11.83 13.65
N THR A 98 15.19 -11.03 13.28
CA THR A 98 16.19 -11.47 12.30
C THR A 98 17.12 -12.50 12.95
N SER A 99 17.40 -13.61 12.25
CA SER A 99 18.30 -14.66 12.75
C SER A 99 19.63 -14.08 13.24
N GLY A 100 19.97 -14.33 14.49
CA GLY A 100 21.23 -13.88 15.10
C GLY A 100 21.22 -12.47 15.70
N LYS A 101 20.08 -11.78 15.77
CA LYS A 101 19.94 -10.51 16.51
C LYS A 101 18.71 -10.53 17.42
N GLU A 102 18.81 -9.89 18.58
CA GLU A 102 17.66 -9.67 19.47
C GLU A 102 16.71 -8.57 18.98
N ALA A 103 17.15 -7.80 17.98
CA ALA A 103 16.36 -6.70 17.40
C ALA A 103 15.24 -7.20 16.49
N MET A 104 14.10 -6.53 16.59
CA MET A 104 12.95 -6.73 15.71
C MET A 104 13.16 -6.05 14.36
N VAL A 105 12.42 -6.48 13.32
CA VAL A 105 12.46 -5.86 12.00
C VAL A 105 11.81 -4.46 12.06
N PRO A 106 12.54 -3.38 11.73
CA PRO A 106 11.94 -2.05 11.68
C PRO A 106 11.01 -1.92 10.48
N VAL A 107 9.81 -1.39 10.71
CA VAL A 107 8.80 -1.12 9.69
C VAL A 107 8.40 0.35 9.77
N VAL A 108 8.27 1.01 8.62
CA VAL A 108 7.89 2.43 8.52
C VAL A 108 6.86 2.58 7.42
N LEU A 109 5.84 3.39 7.66
CA LEU A 109 4.86 3.81 6.65
C LEU A 109 5.27 5.15 6.05
N LEU A 110 5.34 5.25 4.72
CA LEU A 110 5.54 6.51 4.00
C LEU A 110 4.24 6.89 3.28
N VAL A 111 3.80 8.14 3.46
CA VAL A 111 2.56 8.66 2.86
C VAL A 111 2.87 9.83 1.93
N VAL A 112 2.53 9.63 0.65
CA VAL A 112 2.58 10.63 -0.42
C VAL A 112 1.19 10.70 -1.04
N GLU A 113 0.60 11.90 -1.09
CA GLU A 113 -0.81 12.09 -1.45
C GLU A 113 -1.78 11.20 -0.63
N GLY A 114 -2.67 10.46 -1.29
CA GLY A 114 -3.65 9.57 -0.69
C GLY A 114 -5.10 10.03 -0.84
N GLY A 115 -6.02 9.10 -0.63
CA GLY A 115 -7.46 9.33 -0.60
C GLY A 115 -8.02 9.16 0.82
N PRO A 116 -9.36 9.17 0.99
CA PRO A 116 -9.99 9.01 2.30
C PRO A 116 -9.57 7.73 3.04
N ASN A 117 -9.37 6.63 2.31
CA ASN A 117 -8.91 5.36 2.87
C ASN A 117 -7.45 5.42 3.38
N THR A 118 -6.62 6.34 2.88
CA THR A 118 -5.25 6.54 3.39
C THR A 118 -5.25 7.01 4.84
N ILE A 119 -6.23 7.82 5.25
CA ILE A 119 -6.37 8.25 6.65
C ILE A 119 -6.62 7.03 7.56
N LYS A 120 -7.46 6.08 7.10
CA LYS A 120 -7.68 4.82 7.82
C LYS A 120 -6.40 3.99 7.91
N THR A 121 -5.65 3.87 6.81
CA THR A 121 -4.36 3.17 6.81
C THR A 121 -3.38 3.78 7.80
N VAL A 122 -3.26 5.12 7.83
CA VAL A 122 -2.38 5.82 8.79
C VAL A 122 -2.82 5.58 10.22
N LYS A 123 -4.12 5.62 10.50
CA LYS A 123 -4.65 5.30 11.83
C LYS A 123 -4.23 3.89 12.26
N GLU A 124 -4.44 2.89 11.41
CA GLU A 124 -4.06 1.50 11.75
C GLU A 124 -2.55 1.34 11.95
N ALA A 125 -1.73 2.04 11.16
CA ALA A 125 -0.27 2.03 11.35
C ALA A 125 0.14 2.63 12.71
N VAL A 126 -0.41 3.81 13.05
CA VAL A 126 -0.12 4.49 14.32
C VAL A 126 -0.59 3.67 15.53
N ASP A 127 -1.79 3.07 15.46
CA ASP A 127 -2.32 2.20 16.51
C ASP A 127 -1.47 0.93 16.73
N ASN A 128 -0.71 0.52 15.71
CA ASN A 128 0.20 -0.61 15.75
C ASN A 128 1.66 -0.21 16.06
N ASP A 129 1.90 1.02 16.53
CA ASP A 129 3.23 1.58 16.81
C ASP A 129 4.16 1.61 15.58
N ILE A 130 3.62 1.68 14.37
CA ILE A 130 4.40 1.81 13.14
C ILE A 130 4.69 3.30 12.89
N PRO A 131 5.97 3.73 12.93
CA PRO A 131 6.34 5.10 12.61
C PRO A 131 5.84 5.48 11.21
N THR A 132 5.15 6.62 11.11
CA THR A 132 4.56 7.11 9.86
C THR A 132 5.20 8.43 9.45
N VAL A 133 5.73 8.47 8.23
CA VAL A 133 6.34 9.64 7.60
C VAL A 133 5.33 10.25 6.62
N LEU A 134 4.96 11.50 6.87
CA LEU A 134 4.05 12.27 6.01
C LEU A 134 4.85 13.25 5.15
N ILE A 135 4.64 13.23 3.83
CA ILE A 135 5.31 14.16 2.91
C ILE A 135 4.47 15.41 2.72
N LYS A 136 4.83 16.48 3.45
CA LYS A 136 4.22 17.80 3.32
C LYS A 136 4.39 18.35 1.90
N GLY A 137 3.32 18.93 1.37
CA GLY A 137 3.24 19.47 0.02
C GLY A 137 3.01 18.41 -1.06
N SER A 138 2.85 17.13 -0.69
CA SER A 138 2.47 16.10 -1.67
C SER A 138 1.00 16.18 -2.06
N GLY A 139 0.14 16.79 -1.23
CA GLY A 139 -1.29 16.99 -1.53
C GLY A 139 -2.24 16.00 -0.83
N LYS A 140 -3.54 16.22 -1.03
CA LYS A 140 -4.66 15.34 -0.60
C LYS A 140 -4.57 14.90 0.87
N ALA A 141 -4.71 13.61 1.15
CA ALA A 141 -4.76 13.08 2.52
C ALA A 141 -3.49 13.37 3.33
N ALA A 142 -2.30 13.30 2.71
CA ALA A 142 -1.04 13.61 3.36
C ALA A 142 -1.02 15.02 3.96
N ASP A 143 -1.40 16.04 3.17
CA ASP A 143 -1.39 17.43 3.66
C ASP A 143 -2.45 17.70 4.72
N VAL A 144 -3.60 17.05 4.65
CA VAL A 144 -4.63 17.12 5.70
C VAL A 144 -4.09 16.56 7.03
N LEU A 145 -3.39 15.42 6.98
CA LEU A 145 -2.77 14.82 8.16
C LEU A 145 -1.65 15.69 8.72
N VAL A 146 -0.80 16.27 7.85
CA VAL A 146 0.25 17.21 8.26
C VAL A 146 -0.34 18.42 8.98
N LEU A 147 -1.39 19.03 8.41
CA LEU A 147 -2.07 20.17 9.04
C LEU A 147 -2.63 19.80 10.42
N ALA A 148 -3.24 18.62 10.54
CA ALA A 148 -3.76 18.12 11.82
C ALA A 148 -2.64 17.96 12.86
N CYS A 149 -1.48 17.41 12.47
CA CYS A 149 -0.31 17.31 13.36
C CYS A 149 0.22 18.68 13.79
N GLU A 150 0.29 19.65 12.87
CA GLU A 150 0.74 21.02 13.18
C GLU A 150 -0.21 21.73 14.14
N CYS A 151 -1.52 21.59 13.96
CA CYS A 151 -2.51 22.17 14.87
C CYS A 151 -2.48 21.52 16.26
N ALA A 152 -2.40 20.19 16.33
CA ALA A 152 -2.31 19.47 17.60
C ALA A 152 -1.02 19.78 18.37
N GLY A 153 0.08 20.08 17.65
CA GLY A 153 1.34 20.52 18.25
C GLY A 153 1.25 21.90 18.89
N LYS A 154 0.47 22.83 18.31
CA LYS A 154 0.27 24.18 18.85
C LYS A 154 -0.54 24.17 20.14
N GLU A 155 -1.59 23.35 20.22
CA GLU A 155 -2.39 23.21 21.44
C GLU A 155 -1.62 22.66 22.65
N LYS A 156 -0.56 21.87 22.40
CA LYS A 156 0.34 21.37 23.46
C LYS A 156 1.40 22.39 23.89
N ALA A 157 1.68 23.40 23.07
CA ALA A 157 2.64 24.47 23.40
C ALA A 157 2.00 25.66 24.12
N GLU A 158 0.66 25.78 24.07
CA GLU A 158 -0.14 26.83 24.72
C GLU A 158 -0.72 26.41 26.09
N LYS A 159 -0.40 25.21 26.58
CA LYS A 159 -0.71 24.71 27.94
C LYS A 159 0.57 24.52 28.74
#